data_AF-A0A949ZDV5-F1
#
_entry.id   AF-A0A949ZDV5-F1
#
_cell.length_a   1.000
_cell.length_b   1.000
_cell.length_c   1.000
_cell.angle_alpha   90.00
_cell.angle_beta   90.00
_cell.angle_gamma   90.00
#
_symmetry.space_group_name_H-M   'P 1'
#
loop_
_entity.id
_entity.type
_entity.pdbx_description
1 polymer ?
#
loop_
_entity_poly.entity_id
_entity_poly.type
_entity_poly.pdbx_seq_one_letter_code
_entity_poly.pdbx_strand_id
1 'polypeptide(L)'
;AIVITFDEDDHHGKEGCCGIDKNDPTNSGGGRIPTIVITNHGPRGVVDKTPYSHYSLLRTIEDAFGIREYLAHAGAPDVIPMSALFAQN
;
A
#
# COMPACT_ATOMS: atom_id res chain seq x y z
N ALA A 1 14.08 -3.35 -4.69
CA ALA A 1 12.92 -3.38 -5.61
C ALA A 1 12.66 -1.96 -6.10
N ILE A 2 12.03 -1.81 -7.27
CA ILE A 2 11.53 -0.53 -7.76
C ILE A 2 10.01 -0.55 -7.60
N VAL A 3 9.44 0.50 -7.03
CA VAL A 3 7.99 0.64 -6.86
C VAL A 3 7.54 1.81 -7.71
N ILE A 4 6.54 1.57 -8.56
CA ILE A 4 5.85 2.60 -9.34
C ILE A 4 4.45 2.69 -8.78
N THR A 5 4.05 3.87 -8.32
CA THR A 5 2.74 4.15 -7.73
C THR A 5 2.30 5.56 -8.11
N PHE A 6 1.02 5.85 -7.93
CA PHE A 6 0.43 7.17 -8.16
C PHE A 6 -0.14 7.70 -6.86
N ASP A 7 -0.06 9.01 -6.65
CA ASP A 7 -0.59 9.71 -5.48
C ASP A 7 -2.11 9.55 -5.38
N GLU A 8 -2.83 9.83 -6.46
CA GLU A 8 -4.29 9.66 -6.54
C GLU A 8 -4.74 9.14 -7.91
N ASP A 9 -6.01 8.73 -8.02
CA ASP A 9 -6.65 8.52 -9.33
C ASP A 9 -7.17 9.85 -9.91
N ASP A 10 -7.64 9.82 -11.17
CA ASP A 10 -8.16 11.00 -11.86
C ASP A 10 -9.67 11.21 -11.64
N HIS A 11 -10.29 10.46 -10.73
CA HIS A 11 -11.71 10.52 -10.45
C HIS A 11 -11.97 11.12 -9.06
N HIS A 12 -13.17 11.65 -8.83
CA HIS A 12 -13.64 11.98 -7.47
C HIS A 12 -14.05 10.73 -6.68
N GLY A 13 -13.33 9.64 -6.93
CA GLY A 13 -13.57 8.33 -6.42
C GLY A 13 -13.39 8.26 -4.90
N LYS A 14 -14.21 7.44 -4.25
CA LYS A 14 -14.10 7.13 -2.80
C LYS A 14 -13.68 5.68 -2.60
N GLU A 15 -12.90 5.12 -3.53
CA GLU A 15 -12.48 3.71 -3.53
C GLU A 15 -11.29 3.45 -2.62
N GLY A 16 -10.93 4.41 -1.75
CA GLY A 16 -9.93 4.20 -0.72
C GLY A 16 -10.28 3.02 0.20
N CYS A 17 -9.24 2.47 0.80
CA CYS A 17 -9.35 1.40 1.78
C CYS A 17 -8.27 1.58 2.84
N CYS A 18 -8.32 0.72 3.86
CA CYS A 18 -7.14 0.29 4.60
C CYS A 18 -6.46 1.44 5.37
N GLY A 19 -6.85 1.61 6.62
CA GLY A 19 -6.34 2.64 7.54
C GLY A 19 -7.06 3.98 7.43
N ILE A 20 -7.92 4.15 6.42
CA ILE A 20 -8.74 5.34 6.17
C ILE A 20 -10.20 4.91 5.89
N ASP A 21 -11.17 5.63 6.46
CA ASP A 21 -12.59 5.42 6.15
C ASP A 21 -12.94 6.08 4.81
N LYS A 22 -13.36 5.27 3.84
CA LYS A 22 -13.82 5.77 2.53
C LYS A 22 -15.01 6.72 2.60
N ASN A 23 -15.77 6.71 3.69
CA ASN A 23 -16.89 7.62 3.91
C ASN A 23 -16.48 8.91 4.64
N ASP A 24 -15.21 9.05 5.03
CA ASP A 24 -14.70 10.27 5.65
C ASP A 24 -14.90 11.45 4.67
N PRO A 25 -15.65 12.50 5.08
CA PRO A 25 -15.94 13.64 4.22
C PRO A 25 -14.73 14.55 3.99
N THR A 26 -13.65 14.37 4.75
CA THR A 26 -12.42 15.18 4.71
C THR A 26 -11.30 14.49 3.94
N ASN A 27 -11.21 13.16 4.00
CA ASN A 27 -10.22 12.37 3.25
C ASN A 27 -10.67 10.92 3.07
N SER A 28 -11.16 10.58 1.87
CA SER A 28 -11.65 9.23 1.56
C SER A 28 -10.61 8.29 0.95
N GLY A 29 -9.34 8.71 0.85
CA GLY A 29 -8.23 7.84 0.43
C GLY A 29 -7.85 7.87 -1.05
N GLY A 30 -8.13 8.96 -1.78
CA GLY A 30 -7.50 9.25 -3.08
C GLY A 30 -7.88 8.34 -4.26
N GLY A 31 -8.90 7.50 -4.10
CA GLY A 31 -9.39 6.61 -5.16
C GLY A 31 -8.52 5.37 -5.40
N ARG A 32 -8.70 4.71 -6.55
CA ARG A 32 -8.02 3.44 -6.86
C ARG A 32 -6.89 3.65 -7.88
N ILE A 33 -5.66 3.51 -7.41
CA ILE A 33 -4.45 3.66 -8.22
C ILE A 33 -3.81 2.32 -8.61
N PRO A 34 -3.02 2.28 -9.70
CA PRO A 34 -2.14 1.16 -9.97
C PRO A 34 -0.85 1.27 -9.15
N THR A 35 -0.43 0.16 -8.54
CA THR A 35 0.90 0.02 -7.92
C THR A 35 1.60 -1.19 -8.51
N ILE A 36 2.84 -1.00 -8.96
CA ILE A 36 3.67 -2.04 -9.58
C ILE A 36 4.95 -2.18 -8.77
N VAL A 37 5.27 -3.40 -8.36
CA VAL A 37 6.54 -3.75 -7.71
C VAL A 37 7.39 -4.54 -8.70
N ILE A 38 8.56 -4.00 -9.05
CA ILE A 38 9.55 -4.64 -9.92
C ILE A 38 10.71 -5.12 -9.04
N THR A 39 10.93 -6.43 -9.05
CA THR A 39 11.92 -7.09 -8.20
C THR A 39 12.71 -8.14 -8.97
N ASN A 40 14.00 -8.29 -8.64
CA ASN A 40 14.89 -9.29 -9.22
C ASN A 40 14.91 -10.61 -8.43
N HIS A 41 14.45 -10.60 -7.17
CA HIS A 41 14.45 -11.76 -6.25
C HIS A 41 13.05 -12.13 -5.72
N GLY A 42 12.01 -11.42 -6.13
CA GLY A 42 10.64 -11.69 -5.69
C GLY A 42 9.79 -12.41 -6.74
N PRO A 43 8.47 -12.48 -6.50
CA PRO A 43 7.53 -13.15 -7.40
C PRO A 43 7.47 -12.49 -8.78
N ARG A 44 7.12 -13.27 -9.80
CA ARG A 44 7.04 -12.83 -11.21
C ARG A 44 5.63 -13.02 -11.76
N GLY A 45 5.13 -12.01 -12.47
CA GLY A 45 3.83 -12.08 -13.15
C GLY A 45 2.63 -12.21 -12.20
N VAL A 46 2.76 -11.77 -10.95
CA VAL A 46 1.68 -11.84 -9.95
C VAL A 46 0.82 -10.59 -10.03
N VAL A 47 -0.50 -10.79 -9.99
CA VAL A 47 -1.50 -9.75 -9.72
C VAL A 47 -2.10 -10.07 -8.35
N ASP A 48 -1.67 -9.33 -7.34
CA ASP A 48 -2.21 -9.46 -5.99
C ASP A 48 -3.57 -8.75 -5.88
N LYS A 49 -4.56 -9.44 -5.29
CA LYS A 49 -5.92 -8.92 -5.08
C LYS A 49 -6.14 -8.35 -3.69
N THR A 50 -5.12 -8.43 -2.83
CA THR A 50 -5.14 -7.85 -1.50
C THR A 50 -5.37 -6.34 -1.59
N PRO A 51 -6.34 -5.77 -0.84
CA PRO A 51 -6.51 -4.33 -0.77
C PRO A 51 -5.31 -3.69 -0.07
N TYR A 52 -4.65 -2.74 -0.74
CA TYR A 52 -3.55 -1.97 -0.18
C TYR A 52 -3.84 -0.47 -0.32
N SER A 53 -3.32 0.31 0.63
CA SER A 53 -3.25 1.77 0.58
C SER A 53 -1.80 2.24 0.53
N HIS A 54 -1.57 3.55 0.37
CA HIS A 54 -0.22 4.14 0.47
C HIS A 54 0.48 3.80 1.79
N TYR A 55 -0.28 3.67 2.87
CA TYR A 55 0.26 3.25 4.17
C TYR A 55 0.74 1.80 4.17
N SER A 56 0.21 0.95 3.28
CA SER A 56 0.70 -0.43 3.11
C SER A 56 2.11 -0.44 2.51
N LEU A 57 2.41 0.46 1.57
CA LEU A 57 3.76 0.65 1.05
C LEU A 57 4.70 1.19 2.14
N LEU A 58 4.26 2.19 2.91
CA LEU A 58 5.04 2.72 4.04
C LEU A 58 5.34 1.62 5.08
N ARG A 59 4.33 0.86 5.51
CA ARG A 59 4.49 -0.28 6.42
C ARG A 59 5.50 -1.30 5.88
N THR A 60 5.44 -1.59 4.57
CA THR A 60 6.40 -2.51 3.92
C THR A 60 7.84 -2.01 4.00
N ILE A 61 8.05 -0.70 3.82
CA ILE A 61 9.36 -0.08 3.96
C ILE A 61 9.80 -0.14 5.43
N GLU A 62 8.96 0.28 6.36
CA GLU A 62 9.27 0.24 7.79
C GLU A 62 9.67 -1.18 8.25
N ASP A 63 8.88 -2.19 7.86
CA ASP A 63 9.16 -3.60 8.14
C ASP A 63 10.49 -4.05 7.52
N ALA A 64 10.75 -3.70 6.26
CA ALA A 64 11.99 -4.07 5.56
C ALA A 64 13.25 -3.45 6.18
N PHE A 65 13.14 -2.28 6.79
CA PHE A 65 14.22 -1.61 7.50
C PHE A 65 14.26 -1.94 9.00
N GLY A 66 13.37 -2.81 9.49
CA GLY A 66 13.31 -3.21 10.90
C GLY A 66 12.77 -2.12 11.84
N ILE A 67 12.08 -1.12 11.30
CA ILE A 67 11.40 -0.07 12.07
C ILE A 67 10.10 -0.66 12.62
N ARG A 68 9.97 -0.69 13.95
CA ARG A 68 8.80 -1.28 14.64
C ARG A 68 7.80 -0.26 15.18
N GLU A 69 8.14 1.02 15.11
CA GLU A 69 7.22 2.12 15.36
C GLU A 69 6.72 2.63 14.00
N TYR A 70 5.45 2.34 13.70
CA TYR A 70 4.87 2.70 12.41
C TYR A 70 4.38 4.15 12.40
N LEU A 71 4.71 4.88 11.34
CA LEU A 71 4.31 6.27 11.18
C LEU A 71 2.86 6.40 10.69
N ALA A 72 2.15 7.38 11.24
CA ALA A 72 0.76 7.70 10.89
C ALA A 72 -0.15 6.45 10.89
N HIS A 73 -0.82 6.16 9.77
CA HIS A 73 -1.74 5.02 9.66
C HIS A 73 -1.06 3.72 9.22
N ALA A 74 0.27 3.67 9.05
CA ALA A 74 0.97 2.43 8.67
C ALA A 74 0.80 1.30 9.71
N GLY A 75 0.53 1.63 10.97
CA GLY A 75 0.23 0.67 12.03
C GLY A 75 -1.25 0.36 12.24
N ALA A 76 -2.17 0.86 11.39
CA ALA A 76 -3.58 0.60 11.55
C ALA A 76 -3.91 -0.90 11.35
N PRO A 77 -4.93 -1.46 12.03
CA PRO A 77 -5.21 -2.91 12.02
C PRO A 77 -5.46 -3.52 10.64
N ASP A 78 -5.97 -2.72 9.69
CA ASP A 78 -6.33 -3.11 8.33
C ASP A 78 -5.30 -2.67 7.27
N VAL A 79 -4.19 -2.06 7.68
CA VAL A 79 -3.05 -1.75 6.80
C VAL A 79 -2.03 -2.87 6.94
N ILE A 80 -1.79 -3.65 5.89
CA ILE A 80 -0.87 -4.79 5.93
C ILE A 80 0.30 -4.59 4.95
N PRO A 81 1.48 -5.18 5.22
CA PRO A 81 2.61 -5.03 4.32
C PRO A 81 2.34 -5.74 3.00
N MET A 82 2.85 -5.19 1.91
CA MET A 82 2.77 -5.73 0.55
C MET A 82 3.71 -6.91 0.33
N SER A 83 4.01 -7.70 1.37
CA SER A 83 5.07 -8.73 1.38
C SER A 83 4.90 -9.79 0.29
N ALA A 84 3.67 -10.03 -0.17
CA ALA A 84 3.37 -10.91 -1.30
C ALA A 84 3.92 -10.43 -2.65
N LEU A 85 4.34 -9.17 -2.77
CA LEU A 85 4.89 -8.56 -3.99
C LEU A 85 6.42 -8.39 -3.94
N PHE A 86 7.04 -8.60 -2.78
CA PHE A 86 8.49 -8.45 -2.57
C PHE A 86 9.17 -9.82 -2.39
N ALA A 87 10.51 -9.81 -2.40
CA ALA A 87 11.27 -10.99 -2.01
C ALA A 87 11.06 -11.25 -0.51
N GLN A 88 10.85 -12.51 -0.12
CA GLN A 88 10.81 -12.89 1.28
C GLN A 88 12.20 -13.40 1.70
N ASN A 89 12.65 -12.97 2.88
CA ASN A 89 13.89 -13.43 3.50
C ASN A 89 13.69 -14.77 4.21
#